data_AF-A0A925HUI1-F1
#
_entry.id   AF-A0A925HUI1-F1
#
_cell.length_a   1.000
_cell.length_b   1.000
_cell.length_c   1.000
_cell.angle_alpha   90.00
_cell.angle_beta   90.00
_cell.angle_gamma   90.00
#
_symmetry.space_group_name_H-M   'P 1'
#
loop_
_entity.id
_entity.type
_entity.pdbx_description
1 polymer ?
#
loop_
_entity_poly.entity_id
_entity_poly.type
_entity_poly.pdbx_seq_one_letter_code
_entity_poly.pdbx_strand_id
1 'polypeptide(L)'
;SALVFRVPDTAFGGVLKIIFTNSAGKSLSVPFKVIALPSVITAFPSDFISGSEVTITGSNLDDVTKVLLDGTTDEATIVSQTRKQMVVKMPTTTVDRAKLRVTNLSGERVSDFEMVNVAKAITVFSEQLDNSFENWGWGGTYEASTEGVITGTKGLKAAFDPAGSWGGLQLGAGKVTLSGHKYFTFWAKGADVDKNVQFWLNWGGQKVITIPANKWTYFRFELATGWPGVTNVDNVTFQMQDAGKTVYFDNIMFIK
;
A
#
# COMPACT_ATOMS: atom_id res chain seq x y z
N SER A 1 21.17 -7.24 -48.55
CA SER A 1 22.02 -6.50 -47.59
C SER A 1 21.20 -6.19 -46.35
N ALA A 2 21.80 -6.18 -45.15
CA ALA A 2 21.12 -5.81 -43.90
C ALA A 2 21.87 -4.66 -43.22
N LEU A 3 21.14 -3.75 -42.58
CA LEU A 3 21.68 -2.70 -41.72
C LEU A 3 21.35 -3.07 -40.27
N VAL A 4 22.36 -3.11 -39.41
CA VAL A 4 22.22 -3.46 -37.99
C VAL A 4 22.75 -2.29 -37.16
N PHE A 5 21.95 -1.84 -36.20
CA PHE A 5 22.32 -0.83 -35.22
C PHE A 5 21.68 -1.17 -33.87
N ARG A 6 22.22 -0.59 -32.79
CA ARG A 6 21.64 -0.71 -31.45
C ARG A 6 20.81 0.53 -31.14
N VAL A 7 19.65 0.33 -30.54
CA VAL A 7 18.91 1.42 -29.89
C VAL A 7 19.70 1.80 -28.63
N PRO A 8 20.08 3.07 -28.43
CA PRO A 8 20.75 3.50 -27.20
C PRO A 8 19.89 3.21 -25.97
N ASP A 9 20.53 2.87 -24.85
CA ASP A 9 19.87 2.68 -23.55
C ASP A 9 19.28 3.99 -22.99
N THR A 10 19.74 5.14 -23.49
CA THR A 10 19.18 6.47 -23.20
C THR A 10 17.96 6.84 -24.06
N ALA A 11 17.51 5.97 -24.96
CA ALA A 11 16.36 6.27 -25.82
C ALA A 11 15.07 6.37 -24.99
N PHE A 12 14.29 7.43 -25.22
CA PHE A 12 12.98 7.55 -24.60
C PHE A 12 12.03 6.47 -25.15
N GLY A 13 11.31 5.77 -24.26
CA GLY A 13 10.28 4.83 -24.70
C GLY A 13 9.18 5.52 -25.51
N GLY A 14 8.40 4.74 -26.26
CA GLY A 14 7.26 5.21 -27.06
C GLY A 14 7.56 5.32 -28.55
N VAL A 15 6.63 5.94 -29.29
CA VAL A 15 6.72 6.07 -30.75
C VAL A 15 7.71 7.17 -31.11
N LEU A 16 8.83 6.77 -31.70
CA LEU A 16 9.87 7.61 -32.25
C LEU A 16 9.98 7.40 -33.77
N LYS A 17 11.01 8.00 -34.36
CA LYS A 17 11.38 7.83 -35.77
C LYS A 17 12.86 7.46 -35.86
N ILE A 18 13.18 6.51 -36.71
CA ILE A 18 14.53 6.31 -37.22
C ILE A 18 14.67 7.18 -38.47
N ILE A 19 15.71 8.01 -38.52
CA ILE A 19 16.02 8.86 -39.66
C ILE A 19 17.27 8.32 -40.34
N PHE A 20 17.14 7.90 -41.59
CA PHE A 20 18.26 7.52 -42.44
C PHE A 20 18.57 8.66 -43.40
N THR A 21 19.76 9.23 -43.34
CA THR A 21 20.22 10.28 -44.26
C THR A 21 21.38 9.76 -45.08
N ASN A 22 21.29 9.84 -46.42
CA ASN A 22 22.38 9.42 -47.31
C ASN A 22 23.39 10.56 -47.55
N SER A 23 24.50 10.26 -48.24
CA SER A 23 25.55 11.25 -48.55
C SER A 23 25.09 12.42 -49.44
N ALA A 24 23.95 12.28 -50.12
CA ALA A 24 23.32 13.34 -50.91
C ALA A 24 22.33 14.18 -50.08
N GLY A 25 22.24 13.98 -48.76
CA GLY A 25 21.34 14.71 -47.86
C GLY A 25 19.87 14.28 -47.92
N LYS A 26 19.52 13.25 -48.71
CA LYS A 26 18.15 12.73 -48.75
C LYS A 26 17.87 11.91 -47.50
N SER A 27 16.71 12.13 -46.90
CA SER A 27 16.31 11.46 -45.66
C SER A 27 15.07 10.58 -45.84
N LEU A 28 15.08 9.41 -45.21
CA LEU A 28 13.94 8.52 -45.03
C LEU A 28 13.60 8.45 -43.53
N SER A 29 12.34 8.67 -43.19
CA SER A 29 11.84 8.56 -41.81
C SER A 29 11.00 7.30 -41.67
N VAL A 30 11.35 6.45 -40.71
CA VAL A 30 10.64 5.20 -40.40
C VAL A 30 10.08 5.27 -38.98
N PRO A 31 8.76 5.10 -38.76
CA PRO A 31 8.20 4.99 -37.41
C PRO A 31 8.82 3.81 -36.66
N PHE A 32 9.16 4.00 -35.39
CA PHE A 32 9.80 2.99 -34.57
C PHE A 32 9.36 3.13 -33.11
N LYS A 33 8.87 2.06 -32.48
CA LYS A 33 8.52 2.08 -31.05
C LYS A 33 9.69 1.59 -30.21
N VAL A 34 10.20 2.45 -29.33
CA VAL A 34 11.18 2.06 -28.32
C VAL A 34 10.43 1.52 -27.10
N ILE A 35 10.77 0.29 -26.69
CA ILE A 35 10.29 -0.30 -25.45
C ILE A 35 11.36 -0.06 -24.38
N ALA A 36 11.03 0.76 -23.40
CA ALA A 36 11.92 1.08 -22.29
C ALA A 36 11.56 0.25 -21.05
N LEU A 37 12.53 0.03 -20.17
CA LEU A 37 12.32 -0.72 -18.92
C LEU A 37 11.19 -0.08 -18.10
N PRO A 38 10.26 -0.88 -17.55
CA PRO A 38 9.20 -0.32 -16.73
C PRO A 38 9.81 0.20 -15.42
N SER A 39 9.33 1.35 -14.99
CA SER A 39 9.61 1.88 -13.66
C SER A 39 8.33 1.80 -12.84
N VAL A 40 8.41 1.19 -11.66
CA VAL A 40 7.32 1.11 -10.68
C VAL A 40 7.72 1.91 -9.45
N ILE A 41 6.96 2.96 -9.17
CA ILE A 41 7.32 3.96 -8.15
C ILE A 41 6.47 3.77 -6.90
N THR A 42 5.15 3.65 -7.06
CA THR A 42 4.21 3.44 -5.95
C THR A 42 3.13 2.44 -6.31
N ALA A 43 2.58 1.77 -5.30
CA ALA A 43 1.33 1.02 -5.38
C ALA A 43 0.34 1.56 -4.35
N PHE A 44 -0.93 1.66 -4.73
CA PHE A 44 -2.01 2.03 -3.84
C PHE A 44 -3.27 1.19 -4.10
N PRO A 45 -3.82 0.53 -3.07
CA PRO A 45 -3.21 0.32 -1.75
C PRO A 45 -1.92 -0.54 -1.82
N SER A 46 -1.05 -0.45 -0.81
CA SER A 46 0.10 -1.36 -0.65
C SER A 46 -0.25 -2.63 0.14
N ASP A 47 -1.47 -2.72 0.66
CA ASP A 47 -2.02 -3.93 1.24
C ASP A 47 -2.99 -4.55 0.22
N PHE A 48 -3.13 -5.87 0.22
CA PHE A 48 -4.05 -6.55 -0.68
C PHE A 48 -4.71 -7.77 -0.04
N ILE A 49 -5.86 -8.11 -0.60
CA ILE A 49 -6.50 -9.42 -0.48
C ILE A 49 -6.56 -10.06 -1.86
N SER A 50 -6.78 -11.37 -1.94
CA SER A 50 -6.94 -12.03 -3.24
C SER A 50 -8.08 -11.37 -4.03
N GLY A 51 -7.78 -11.00 -5.27
CA GLY A 51 -8.73 -10.37 -6.17
C GLY A 51 -8.95 -8.87 -5.94
N SER A 52 -8.31 -8.22 -4.96
CA SER A 52 -8.37 -6.76 -4.86
C SER A 52 -7.58 -6.09 -5.98
N GLU A 53 -8.03 -4.92 -6.41
CA GLU A 53 -7.31 -4.11 -7.38
C GLU A 53 -6.26 -3.23 -6.69
N VAL A 54 -5.09 -3.13 -7.30
CA VAL A 54 -3.99 -2.27 -6.89
C VAL A 54 -3.61 -1.38 -8.07
N THR A 55 -3.53 -0.09 -7.81
CA THR A 55 -3.06 0.91 -8.78
C THR A 55 -1.56 1.10 -8.60
N ILE A 56 -0.80 0.84 -9.66
CA ILE A 56 0.64 1.05 -9.74
C ILE A 56 0.92 2.30 -10.56
N THR A 57 1.69 3.23 -10.01
CA THR A 57 2.14 4.47 -10.69
C THR A 57 3.61 4.34 -11.06
N GLY A 58 3.96 4.78 -12.26
CA GLY A 58 5.29 4.53 -12.81
C GLY A 58 5.54 5.14 -14.18
N SER A 59 6.34 4.46 -14.99
CA SER A 59 6.61 4.84 -16.39
C SER A 59 6.84 3.61 -17.26
N ASN A 60 6.45 3.72 -18.54
CA ASN A 60 6.52 2.65 -19.54
C ASN A 60 5.71 1.41 -19.14
N LEU A 61 4.60 1.63 -18.43
CA LEU A 61 3.73 0.56 -17.93
C LEU A 61 2.75 0.05 -19.00
N ASP A 62 2.61 0.75 -20.12
CA ASP A 62 1.79 0.39 -21.28
C ASP A 62 2.32 -0.82 -22.07
N ASP A 63 3.60 -1.14 -21.90
CA ASP A 63 4.27 -2.28 -22.54
C ASP A 63 4.45 -3.47 -21.59
N VAL A 64 3.99 -3.37 -20.34
CA VAL A 64 4.15 -4.45 -19.35
C VAL A 64 3.30 -5.65 -19.74
N THR A 65 3.89 -6.84 -19.70
CA THR A 65 3.23 -8.10 -20.06
C THR A 65 3.02 -9.03 -18.88
N LYS A 66 3.74 -8.81 -17.77
CA LYS A 66 3.67 -9.69 -16.59
C LYS A 66 3.90 -8.93 -15.30
N VAL A 67 3.13 -9.27 -14.26
CA VAL A 67 3.30 -8.76 -12.89
C VAL A 67 3.22 -9.94 -11.91
N LEU A 68 4.34 -10.26 -11.27
CA LEU A 68 4.44 -11.33 -10.27
C LEU A 68 4.65 -10.76 -8.88
N LEU A 69 4.23 -11.52 -7.87
CA LEU A 69 4.84 -11.39 -6.55
C LEU A 69 6.28 -11.93 -6.62
N ASP A 70 7.25 -11.10 -6.26
CA ASP A 70 8.65 -11.43 -6.41
C ASP A 70 9.04 -12.66 -5.57
N GLY A 71 9.82 -13.56 -6.16
CA GLY A 71 10.18 -14.84 -5.54
C GLY A 71 9.12 -15.93 -5.65
N THR A 72 7.99 -15.69 -6.32
CA THR A 72 6.95 -16.71 -6.55
C THR A 72 6.54 -16.78 -8.03
N THR A 73 5.62 -17.70 -8.34
CA THR A 73 4.92 -17.78 -9.63
C THR A 73 3.52 -17.17 -9.58
N ASP A 74 3.15 -16.53 -8.47
CA ASP A 74 1.81 -15.97 -8.28
C ASP A 74 1.68 -14.66 -9.06
N GLU A 75 0.81 -14.66 -10.07
CA GLU A 75 0.70 -13.61 -11.07
C GLU A 75 -0.53 -12.73 -10.87
N ALA A 76 -0.31 -11.43 -10.72
CA ALA A 76 -1.39 -10.45 -10.73
C ALA A 76 -1.91 -10.27 -12.16
N THR A 77 -3.23 -10.21 -12.31
CA THR A 77 -3.85 -9.99 -13.62
C THR A 77 -3.84 -8.51 -13.95
N ILE A 78 -3.28 -8.15 -15.09
CA ILE A 78 -3.32 -6.77 -15.58
C ILE A 78 -4.76 -6.45 -16.02
N VAL A 79 -5.36 -5.43 -15.40
CA VAL A 79 -6.74 -4.98 -15.68
C VAL A 79 -6.73 -3.84 -16.70
N SER A 80 -5.85 -2.87 -16.51
CA SER A 80 -5.70 -1.74 -17.44
C SER A 80 -4.31 -1.15 -17.35
N GLN A 81 -3.88 -0.51 -18.43
CA GLN A 81 -2.56 0.09 -18.54
C GLN A 81 -2.63 1.42 -19.30
N THR A 82 -1.82 2.34 -18.82
CA THR A 82 -1.36 3.52 -19.55
C THR A 82 0.15 3.58 -19.35
N ARG A 83 0.80 4.51 -20.05
CA ARG A 83 2.24 4.69 -19.87
C ARG A 83 2.67 5.01 -18.44
N LYS A 84 1.80 5.65 -17.64
CA LYS A 84 2.12 6.16 -16.31
C LYS A 84 1.42 5.42 -15.17
N GLN A 85 0.44 4.59 -15.48
CA GLN A 85 -0.39 3.91 -14.49
C GLN A 85 -0.80 2.53 -14.99
N MET A 86 -0.84 1.55 -14.10
CA MET A 86 -1.36 0.22 -14.38
C MET A 86 -2.22 -0.23 -13.21
N VAL A 87 -3.40 -0.77 -13.50
CA VAL A 87 -4.25 -1.42 -12.49
C VAL A 87 -4.07 -2.93 -12.63
N VAL A 88 -3.78 -3.60 -11.52
CA VAL A 88 -3.66 -5.04 -11.45
C VAL A 88 -4.64 -5.62 -10.43
N LYS A 89 -5.13 -6.82 -10.69
CA LYS A 89 -5.90 -7.62 -9.73
C LYS A 89 -4.95 -8.60 -9.05
N MET A 90 -4.82 -8.52 -7.73
CA MET A 90 -3.84 -9.29 -6.97
C MET A 90 -4.19 -10.78 -6.91
N PRO A 91 -3.19 -11.69 -6.96
CA PRO A 91 -3.43 -13.12 -6.95
C PRO A 91 -3.74 -13.65 -5.56
N THR A 92 -4.29 -14.87 -5.51
CA THR A 92 -4.20 -15.70 -4.31
C THR A 92 -2.75 -16.11 -4.09
N THR A 93 -2.25 -15.99 -2.87
CA THR A 93 -0.88 -16.37 -2.52
C THR A 93 -0.77 -16.83 -1.07
N THR A 94 0.32 -17.53 -0.77
CA THR A 94 0.69 -17.92 0.58
C THR A 94 1.75 -17.02 1.22
N VAL A 95 2.37 -16.11 0.46
CA VAL A 95 3.39 -15.21 1.01
C VAL A 95 2.78 -14.13 1.89
N ASP A 96 3.49 -13.80 2.98
CA ASP A 96 3.07 -12.76 3.92
C ASP A 96 3.21 -11.36 3.29
N ARG A 97 4.31 -11.15 2.57
CA ARG A 97 4.64 -9.94 1.82
C ARG A 97 5.53 -10.27 0.64
N ALA A 98 5.47 -9.46 -0.40
CA ALA A 98 6.40 -9.55 -1.51
C ALA A 98 6.54 -8.22 -2.25
N LYS A 99 7.70 -8.00 -2.88
CA LYS A 99 7.85 -6.96 -3.90
C LYS A 99 7.08 -7.36 -5.16
N LEU A 100 6.85 -6.41 -6.07
CA LEU A 100 6.32 -6.70 -7.40
C LEU A 100 7.48 -6.87 -8.38
N ARG A 101 7.47 -7.95 -9.16
CA ARG A 101 8.33 -8.15 -10.31
C ARG A 101 7.53 -7.90 -11.58
N VAL A 102 7.91 -6.87 -12.32
CA VAL A 102 7.21 -6.39 -13.51
C VAL A 102 8.07 -6.63 -14.74
N THR A 103 7.48 -7.20 -15.79
CA THR A 103 8.21 -7.59 -17.02
C THR A 103 7.62 -6.89 -18.24
N ASN A 104 8.49 -6.43 -19.14
CA ASN A 104 8.14 -6.14 -20.53
C ASN A 104 9.24 -6.70 -21.47
N LEU A 105 9.12 -6.44 -22.77
CA LEU A 105 10.10 -6.92 -23.77
C LEU A 105 11.54 -6.39 -23.58
N SER A 106 11.73 -5.32 -22.81
CA SER A 106 13.06 -4.79 -22.51
C SER A 106 13.69 -5.42 -21.25
N GLY A 107 12.93 -6.17 -20.46
CA GLY A 107 13.42 -6.90 -19.30
C GLY A 107 12.49 -6.83 -18.08
N GLU A 108 13.07 -7.15 -16.92
CA GLU A 108 12.38 -7.20 -15.64
C GLU A 108 12.79 -6.03 -14.72
N ARG A 109 11.83 -5.56 -13.91
CA ARG A 109 12.07 -4.63 -12.81
C ARG A 109 11.38 -5.14 -11.55
N VAL A 110 12.12 -5.17 -10.44
CA VAL A 110 11.56 -5.40 -9.10
C VAL A 110 11.28 -4.04 -8.43
N SER A 111 10.15 -3.92 -7.73
CA SER A 111 9.78 -2.72 -7.00
C SER A 111 10.66 -2.46 -5.78
N ASP A 112 10.75 -1.19 -5.38
CA ASP A 112 11.42 -0.79 -4.15
C ASP A 112 10.48 -0.83 -2.93
N PHE A 113 9.17 -0.89 -3.17
CA PHE A 113 8.13 -1.11 -2.15
C PHE A 113 7.70 -2.59 -2.09
N GLU A 114 7.13 -2.98 -0.96
CA GLU A 114 6.51 -4.29 -0.73
C GLU A 114 4.99 -4.17 -0.71
N MET A 115 4.32 -5.23 -1.15
CA MET A 115 2.90 -5.46 -0.97
C MET A 115 2.67 -6.34 0.26
N VAL A 116 1.63 -6.07 1.04
CA VAL A 116 1.26 -6.83 2.24
C VAL A 116 0.00 -7.66 2.00
N ASN A 117 0.08 -8.96 2.24
CA ASN A 117 -1.08 -9.84 2.17
C ASN A 117 -1.84 -9.80 3.49
N VAL A 118 -2.98 -9.12 3.51
CA VAL A 118 -3.80 -8.94 4.72
C VAL A 118 -4.22 -10.28 5.31
N ALA A 119 -4.52 -11.28 4.46
CA ALA A 119 -4.93 -12.62 4.89
C ALA A 119 -3.81 -13.42 5.61
N LYS A 120 -2.58 -12.89 5.66
CA LYS A 120 -1.44 -13.50 6.37
C LYS A 120 -0.99 -12.71 7.60
N ALA A 121 -1.55 -11.53 7.81
CA ALA A 121 -1.27 -10.73 8.99
C ALA A 121 -2.04 -11.25 10.21
N ILE A 122 -1.56 -10.92 11.42
CA ILE A 122 -2.40 -10.98 12.61
C ILE A 122 -3.16 -9.65 12.69
N THR A 123 -4.48 -9.70 12.56
CA THR A 123 -5.33 -8.51 12.54
C THR A 123 -5.85 -8.15 13.93
N VAL A 124 -5.82 -6.87 14.26
CA VAL A 124 -6.68 -6.28 15.30
C VAL A 124 -8.03 -5.94 14.65
N PHE A 125 -7.96 -5.36 13.45
CA PHE A 125 -9.11 -5.06 12.60
C PHE A 125 -8.73 -5.21 11.13
N SER A 126 -9.60 -5.84 10.33
CA SER A 126 -9.55 -5.83 8.87
C SER A 126 -10.94 -5.54 8.28
N GLU A 127 -11.90 -6.45 8.49
CA GLU A 127 -13.33 -6.24 8.18
C GLU A 127 -14.19 -6.09 9.44
N GLN A 128 -13.65 -6.60 10.55
CA GLN A 128 -14.26 -6.71 11.87
C GLN A 128 -13.13 -6.75 12.91
N LEU A 129 -13.48 -6.69 14.19
CA LEU A 129 -12.51 -6.94 15.25
C LEU A 129 -12.15 -8.42 15.29
N ASP A 130 -10.85 -8.71 15.27
CA ASP A 130 -10.30 -10.06 15.21
C ASP A 130 -9.53 -10.39 16.50
N ASN A 131 -9.06 -11.63 16.65
CA ASN A 131 -8.17 -12.04 17.76
C ASN A 131 -8.65 -11.64 19.17
N SER A 132 -9.96 -11.77 19.40
CA SER A 132 -10.65 -11.41 20.65
C SER A 132 -10.65 -9.92 21.00
N PHE A 133 -10.25 -9.04 20.08
CA PHE A 133 -10.36 -7.62 20.33
C PHE A 133 -11.83 -7.19 20.45
N GLU A 134 -12.09 -6.32 21.42
CA GLU A 134 -13.38 -5.70 21.70
C GLU A 134 -13.24 -4.18 21.63
N ASN A 135 -14.33 -3.50 21.32
CA ASN A 135 -14.37 -2.05 21.36
C ASN A 135 -14.61 -1.58 22.81
N TRP A 136 -13.59 -1.00 23.43
CA TRP A 136 -13.65 -0.34 24.75
C TRP A 136 -13.46 1.18 24.61
N GLY A 137 -13.72 1.73 23.44
CA GLY A 137 -13.55 3.16 23.17
C GLY A 137 -14.49 4.05 23.98
N TRP A 138 -14.07 5.30 24.16
CA TRP A 138 -14.82 6.35 24.86
C TRP A 138 -14.66 7.69 24.16
N GLY A 139 -15.53 8.67 24.46
CA GLY A 139 -15.42 10.01 23.87
C GLY A 139 -15.60 10.04 22.35
N GLY A 140 -16.47 9.16 21.83
CA GLY A 140 -16.77 9.02 20.42
C GLY A 140 -17.55 7.75 20.10
N THR A 141 -17.84 7.54 18.82
CA THR A 141 -18.42 6.31 18.27
C THR A 141 -17.38 5.63 17.37
N TYR A 142 -17.19 4.34 17.60
CA TYR A 142 -16.16 3.55 16.94
C TYR A 142 -16.79 2.26 16.40
N GLU A 143 -16.87 2.10 15.08
CA GLU A 143 -17.58 0.97 14.50
C GLU A 143 -17.08 0.62 13.09
N ALA A 144 -17.26 -0.64 12.71
CA ALA A 144 -17.00 -1.08 11.35
C ALA A 144 -17.98 -0.38 10.39
N SER A 145 -17.48 0.11 9.26
CA SER A 145 -18.25 0.90 8.30
C SER A 145 -17.87 0.54 6.88
N THR A 146 -18.84 0.61 5.97
CA THR A 146 -18.60 0.53 4.52
C THR A 146 -18.06 1.86 3.95
N GLU A 147 -17.96 2.90 4.77
CA GLU A 147 -17.28 4.15 4.43
C GLU A 147 -15.80 4.05 4.80
N GLY A 148 -14.94 4.62 3.97
CA GLY A 148 -13.51 4.68 4.25
C GLY A 148 -12.88 3.30 4.35
N VAL A 149 -12.78 2.63 3.20
CA VAL A 149 -12.21 1.29 3.05
C VAL A 149 -10.94 1.36 2.19
N ILE A 150 -9.91 0.61 2.57
CA ILE A 150 -8.66 0.37 1.84
C ILE A 150 -8.71 -0.99 1.14
N THR A 151 -9.07 -2.05 1.86
CA THR A 151 -9.22 -3.40 1.31
C THR A 151 -10.52 -4.02 1.76
N GLY A 152 -11.06 -4.94 0.94
CA GLY A 152 -12.30 -5.64 1.24
C GLY A 152 -13.51 -4.70 1.27
N THR A 153 -14.35 -4.78 2.30
CA THR A 153 -15.68 -4.13 2.31
C THR A 153 -15.93 -3.20 3.48
N LYS A 154 -15.13 -3.28 4.55
CA LYS A 154 -15.32 -2.48 5.76
C LYS A 154 -14.01 -1.94 6.27
N GLY A 155 -14.00 -0.66 6.61
CA GLY A 155 -12.99 -0.01 7.45
C GLY A 155 -13.53 0.21 8.85
N LEU A 156 -12.70 0.76 9.73
CA LEU A 156 -13.07 1.16 11.09
C LEU A 156 -13.25 2.68 11.14
N LYS A 157 -14.50 3.11 11.30
CA LYS A 157 -14.88 4.52 11.43
C LYS A 157 -14.74 4.94 12.89
N ALA A 158 -13.91 5.94 13.15
CA ALA A 158 -13.69 6.54 14.46
C ALA A 158 -14.21 7.99 14.47
N ALA A 159 -15.45 8.18 14.90
CA ALA A 159 -16.09 9.48 15.04
C ALA A 159 -15.88 10.01 16.46
N PHE A 160 -14.84 10.81 16.67
CA PHE A 160 -14.53 11.43 17.96
C PHE A 160 -15.56 12.51 18.35
N ASP A 161 -15.72 12.76 19.65
CA ASP A 161 -16.68 13.72 20.20
C ASP A 161 -16.50 15.14 19.61
N PRO A 162 -17.51 15.71 18.93
CA PRO A 162 -17.43 17.04 18.34
C PRO A 162 -17.18 18.16 19.37
N ALA A 163 -17.44 17.94 20.65
CA ALA A 163 -17.12 18.90 21.72
C ALA A 163 -15.61 19.09 21.96
N GLY A 164 -14.76 18.23 21.36
CA GLY A 164 -13.30 18.34 21.48
C GLY A 164 -12.75 17.85 22.82
N SER A 165 -13.52 17.01 23.52
CA SER A 165 -13.08 16.32 24.73
C SER A 165 -12.07 15.21 24.38
N TRP A 166 -11.44 14.64 25.41
CA TRP A 166 -10.59 13.46 25.21
C TRP A 166 -11.43 12.27 24.74
N GLY A 167 -11.09 11.70 23.58
CA GLY A 167 -11.69 10.49 23.05
C GLY A 167 -10.64 9.49 22.59
N GLY A 168 -10.95 8.20 22.71
CA GLY A 168 -10.06 7.10 22.40
C GLY A 168 -10.77 5.96 21.70
N LEU A 169 -10.28 5.59 20.51
CA LEU A 169 -10.51 4.28 19.92
C LEU A 169 -9.61 3.28 20.65
N GLN A 170 -10.14 2.67 21.71
CA GLN A 170 -9.46 1.59 22.43
C GLN A 170 -10.02 0.24 22.01
N LEU A 171 -9.15 -0.58 21.43
CA LEU A 171 -9.42 -1.95 21.09
C LEU A 171 -8.75 -2.83 22.15
N GLY A 172 -9.52 -3.42 23.04
CA GLY A 172 -9.04 -4.20 24.21
C GLY A 172 -9.37 -5.69 24.13
N ALA A 173 -9.09 -6.45 25.19
CA ALA A 173 -9.26 -7.91 25.27
C ALA A 173 -8.50 -8.77 24.24
N GLY A 174 -7.59 -8.15 23.48
CA GLY A 174 -6.84 -8.83 22.43
C GLY A 174 -6.02 -10.00 22.95
N LYS A 175 -5.84 -11.00 22.10
CA LYS A 175 -5.03 -12.20 22.39
C LYS A 175 -4.00 -12.42 21.30
N VAL A 176 -3.12 -11.44 21.11
CA VAL A 176 -2.06 -11.49 20.09
C VAL A 176 -0.71 -11.85 20.73
N THR A 177 0.01 -12.80 20.11
CA THR A 177 1.41 -13.10 20.40
C THR A 177 2.29 -12.61 19.25
N LEU A 178 3.31 -11.81 19.54
CA LEU A 178 4.15 -11.14 18.54
C LEU A 178 5.34 -11.98 18.05
N SER A 179 5.41 -13.27 18.40
CA SER A 179 6.50 -14.14 17.96
C SER A 179 6.62 -14.14 16.43
N GLY A 180 7.81 -13.84 15.91
CA GLY A 180 8.07 -13.74 14.48
C GLY A 180 7.48 -12.52 13.77
N HIS A 181 6.81 -11.61 14.48
CA HIS A 181 6.27 -10.36 13.94
C HIS A 181 7.26 -9.22 14.15
N LYS A 182 7.44 -8.38 13.12
CA LYS A 182 8.41 -7.29 13.14
C LYS A 182 7.77 -5.92 13.15
N TYR A 183 6.58 -5.77 12.58
CA TYR A 183 5.93 -4.47 12.46
C TYR A 183 4.51 -4.46 12.99
N PHE A 184 4.13 -3.33 13.60
CA PHE A 184 2.75 -2.91 13.78
C PHE A 184 2.41 -1.93 12.66
N THR A 185 1.28 -2.16 11.98
CA THR A 185 0.89 -1.39 10.80
C THR A 185 -0.60 -1.08 10.81
N PHE A 186 -0.97 0.03 10.17
CA PHE A 186 -2.36 0.38 9.91
C PHE A 186 -2.43 1.44 8.81
N TRP A 187 -3.56 1.48 8.12
CA TRP A 187 -3.96 2.62 7.32
C TRP A 187 -4.79 3.58 8.16
N ALA A 188 -4.60 4.88 7.95
CA ALA A 188 -5.52 5.88 8.46
C ALA A 188 -5.77 7.01 7.45
N LYS A 189 -6.99 7.58 7.48
CA LYS A 189 -7.40 8.73 6.68
C LYS A 189 -8.17 9.72 7.55
N GLY A 190 -7.69 10.96 7.58
CA GLY A 190 -8.36 12.06 8.26
C GLY A 190 -9.54 12.58 7.46
N ALA A 191 -10.41 13.36 8.12
CA ALA A 191 -11.49 14.08 7.47
C ALA A 191 -10.94 15.30 6.67
N ASP A 192 -11.38 16.50 7.02
CA ASP A 192 -11.10 17.75 6.32
C ASP A 192 -9.86 18.49 6.84
N VAL A 193 -9.28 18.04 7.95
CA VAL A 193 -8.08 18.63 8.57
C VAL A 193 -7.11 17.55 9.01
N ASP A 194 -5.83 17.90 9.07
CA ASP A 194 -4.80 17.06 9.66
C ASP A 194 -5.10 16.85 11.14
N LYS A 195 -4.96 15.60 11.62
CA LYS A 195 -5.19 15.24 13.02
C LYS A 195 -3.96 14.62 13.64
N ASN A 196 -3.52 15.16 14.76
CA ASN A 196 -2.50 14.53 15.58
C ASN A 196 -3.17 13.48 16.49
N VAL A 197 -2.71 12.23 16.39
CA VAL A 197 -3.24 11.10 17.13
C VAL A 197 -2.11 10.47 17.93
N GLN A 198 -2.36 10.28 19.22
CA GLN A 198 -1.50 9.50 20.10
C GLN A 198 -1.93 8.04 20.01
N PHE A 199 -0.98 7.10 20.06
CA PHE A 199 -1.34 5.70 20.12
C PHE A 199 -0.36 4.83 20.94
N TRP A 200 -0.87 3.70 21.44
CA TRP A 200 -0.16 2.75 22.30
C TRP A 200 -0.45 1.31 21.92
N LEU A 201 0.48 0.44 22.30
CA LEU A 201 0.24 -0.99 22.48
C LEU A 201 0.31 -1.29 23.98
N ASN A 202 -0.70 -1.95 24.54
CA ASN A 202 -0.81 -2.28 25.97
C ASN A 202 -0.58 -1.08 26.89
N TRP A 203 -1.08 0.11 26.49
CA TRP A 203 -0.84 1.38 27.20
C TRP A 203 0.65 1.75 27.41
N GLY A 204 1.55 1.10 26.70
CA GLY A 204 2.99 1.33 26.72
C GLY A 204 3.52 1.96 25.43
N GLY A 205 4.70 2.58 25.54
CA GLY A 205 5.48 3.01 24.36
C GLY A 205 4.77 4.01 23.45
N GLN A 206 4.10 5.02 24.02
CA GLN A 206 3.34 6.05 23.29
C GLN A 206 4.05 6.52 22.02
N LYS A 207 3.26 6.70 20.96
CA LYS A 207 3.68 7.35 19.71
C LYS A 207 2.70 8.46 19.38
N VAL A 208 3.14 9.41 18.56
CA VAL A 208 2.29 10.48 18.01
C VAL A 208 2.46 10.47 16.49
N ILE A 209 1.34 10.49 15.78
CA ILE A 209 1.30 10.57 14.32
C ILE A 209 0.45 11.74 13.89
N THR A 210 0.71 12.24 12.68
CA THR A 210 -0.19 13.15 11.98
C THR A 210 -0.90 12.36 10.89
N ILE A 211 -2.23 12.29 10.99
CA ILE A 211 -3.10 11.69 9.97
C ILE A 211 -3.52 12.83 9.04
N PRO A 212 -3.12 12.82 7.76
CA PRO A 212 -3.42 13.92 6.85
C PRO A 212 -4.90 13.99 6.46
N ALA A 213 -5.37 15.21 6.19
CA ALA A 213 -6.71 15.47 5.67
C ALA A 213 -6.95 14.73 4.35
N ASN A 214 -8.09 14.04 4.24
CA ASN A 214 -8.60 13.41 3.02
C ASN A 214 -7.65 12.46 2.30
N LYS A 215 -6.60 11.97 2.97
CA LYS A 215 -5.57 11.12 2.36
C LYS A 215 -5.30 9.88 3.21
N TRP A 216 -5.49 8.72 2.59
CA TRP A 216 -5.03 7.46 3.15
C TRP A 216 -3.52 7.45 3.27
N THR A 217 -3.05 7.14 4.47
CA THR A 217 -1.64 7.08 4.82
C THR A 217 -1.36 5.76 5.51
N TYR A 218 -0.32 5.06 5.06
CA TYR A 218 0.15 3.83 5.65
C TYR A 218 1.16 4.13 6.74
N PHE A 219 0.90 3.63 7.94
CA PHE A 219 1.79 3.75 9.08
C PHE A 219 2.41 2.38 9.38
N ARG A 220 3.74 2.37 9.55
CA ARG A 220 4.51 1.16 9.85
C ARG A 220 5.56 1.46 10.91
N PHE A 221 5.49 0.72 12.00
CA PHE A 221 6.39 0.86 13.14
C PHE A 221 7.07 -0.46 13.42
N GLU A 222 8.39 -0.45 13.58
CA GLU A 222 9.14 -1.63 13.99
C GLU A 222 8.91 -1.90 15.47
N LEU A 223 8.46 -3.11 15.81
CA LEU A 223 8.08 -3.50 17.16
C LEU A 223 9.26 -3.45 18.12
N ALA A 224 10.42 -3.95 17.68
CA ALA A 224 11.62 -4.03 18.51
C ALA A 224 12.11 -2.65 19.00
N THR A 225 11.92 -1.60 18.20
CA THR A 225 12.31 -0.23 18.54
C THR A 225 11.15 0.57 19.15
N GLY A 226 9.93 0.35 18.67
CA GLY A 226 8.74 1.07 19.14
C GLY A 226 8.27 0.62 20.53
N TRP A 227 8.34 -0.68 20.81
CA TRP A 227 7.85 -1.35 22.02
C TRP A 227 8.80 -2.50 22.44
N PRO A 228 10.03 -2.17 22.87
CA PRO A 228 11.02 -3.17 23.24
C PRO A 228 10.51 -4.08 24.37
N GLY A 229 10.65 -5.40 24.20
CA GLY A 229 10.26 -6.40 25.19
C GLY A 229 8.77 -6.76 25.21
N VAL A 230 7.93 -6.11 24.41
CA VAL A 230 6.51 -6.50 24.28
C VAL A 230 6.41 -7.79 23.46
N THR A 231 5.87 -8.84 24.06
CA THR A 231 5.72 -10.17 23.45
C THR A 231 4.27 -10.51 23.10
N ASN A 232 3.31 -9.84 23.72
CA ASN A 232 1.88 -10.02 23.51
C ASN A 232 1.19 -8.65 23.43
N VAL A 233 0.06 -8.58 22.73
CA VAL A 233 -0.77 -7.38 22.64
C VAL A 233 -2.20 -7.75 23.00
N ASP A 234 -2.72 -7.08 24.03
CA ASP A 234 -4.11 -7.15 24.45
C ASP A 234 -4.86 -5.83 24.26
N ASN A 235 -4.11 -4.76 23.98
CA ASN A 235 -4.68 -3.45 23.79
C ASN A 235 -3.98 -2.65 22.68
N VAL A 236 -4.77 -2.07 21.78
CA VAL A 236 -4.35 -1.06 20.82
C VAL A 236 -5.24 0.16 20.99
N THR A 237 -4.67 1.31 21.32
CA THR A 237 -5.43 2.54 21.59
C THR A 237 -4.95 3.66 20.70
N PHE A 238 -5.88 4.36 20.04
CA PHE A 238 -5.68 5.61 19.32
C PHE A 238 -6.48 6.72 20.01
N GLN A 239 -5.85 7.80 20.41
CA GLN A 239 -6.46 8.86 21.22
C GLN A 239 -6.14 10.24 20.66
N MET A 240 -7.09 11.18 20.78
CA MET A 240 -6.85 12.59 20.52
C MET A 240 -7.63 13.47 21.51
N GLN A 241 -7.12 14.69 21.73
CA GLN A 241 -7.80 15.77 22.44
C GLN A 241 -7.95 16.96 21.48
N ASP A 242 -8.95 16.88 20.62
CA ASP A 242 -9.18 17.88 19.59
C ASP A 242 -10.65 17.80 19.14
N ALA A 243 -11.19 18.88 18.59
CA ALA A 243 -12.54 18.94 18.05
C ALA A 243 -12.81 17.73 17.16
N GLY A 244 -13.82 16.93 17.54
CA GLY A 244 -14.11 15.63 16.97
C GLY A 244 -14.29 15.68 15.46
N LYS A 245 -13.45 14.93 14.77
CA LYS A 245 -13.59 14.64 13.35
C LYS A 245 -13.55 13.13 13.17
N THR A 246 -14.27 12.65 12.16
CA THR A 246 -14.19 11.25 11.76
C THR A 246 -12.81 10.95 11.19
N VAL A 247 -12.15 9.95 11.76
CA VAL A 247 -10.95 9.32 11.19
C VAL A 247 -11.34 7.91 10.78
N TYR A 248 -10.90 7.49 9.60
CA TYR A 248 -11.04 6.11 9.16
C TYR A 248 -9.73 5.38 9.37
N PHE A 249 -9.82 4.16 9.91
CA PHE A 249 -8.71 3.23 10.00
C PHE A 249 -9.03 2.00 9.16
N ASP A 250 -8.02 1.34 8.65
CA ASP A 250 -8.18 0.03 8.02
C ASP A 250 -6.90 -0.79 8.22
N ASN A 251 -7.03 -2.12 8.15
CA ASN A 251 -5.93 -3.08 8.29
C ASN A 251 -5.01 -2.77 9.49
N ILE A 252 -5.59 -2.68 10.69
CA ILE A 252 -4.82 -2.56 11.93
C ILE A 252 -4.24 -3.94 12.24
N MET A 253 -2.93 -4.10 12.08
CA MET A 253 -2.30 -5.41 11.93
C MET A 253 -0.91 -5.49 12.54
N PHE A 254 -0.47 -6.73 12.79
CA PHE A 254 0.92 -7.10 13.00
C PHE A 254 1.39 -7.96 11.82
N ILE A 255 2.58 -7.65 11.31
CA ILE A 255 3.18 -8.34 10.16
C ILE A 255 4.64 -8.73 10.47
N LYS A 256 5.15 -9.77 9.78
CA LYS A 256 6.51 -10.32 9.97
C LYS A 256 7.66 -9.40 9.59
#